data_AF-A0A426X6S5-F1
#
_entry.id   AF-A0A426X6S5-F1
#
_cell.length_a   1.000
_cell.length_b   1.000
_cell.length_c   1.000
_cell.angle_alpha   90.00
_cell.angle_beta   90.00
_cell.angle_gamma   90.00
#
_symmetry.space_group_name_H-M   'P 1'
#
loop_
_entity.id
_entity.type
_entity.pdbx_description
1 polymer ?
#
loop_
_entity_poly.entity_id
_entity_poly.type
_entity_poly.pdbx_seq_one_letter_code
_entity_poly.pdbx_strand_id
1 'polypeptide(L)'
;MSSSSILSISFFFLLVALSHAATFEIVNQCTDTVWAAATGDCGGVLACTAYGSPPNTLAEFALNQFNNLDFFDISLVDGFNVPMDFSPTSGGCSGIRCAADINGNNCPDAYSYPKDDQTSTFTCPGGSNYRVVFCP
;
A
#
# COMPACT_ATOMS: atom_id res chain seq x y z
N MET A 1 -39.26 -25.83 -16.10
CA MET A 1 -38.51 -24.55 -16.09
C MET A 1 -37.77 -24.35 -14.76
N SER A 2 -37.03 -25.34 -14.24
CA SER A 2 -36.49 -25.29 -12.87
C SER A 2 -35.01 -25.66 -12.73
N SER A 3 -34.40 -26.34 -13.71
CA SER A 3 -33.00 -26.82 -13.55
C SER A 3 -31.96 -25.81 -14.05
N SER A 4 -32.24 -25.10 -15.15
CA SER A 4 -31.30 -24.15 -15.75
C SER A 4 -31.12 -22.87 -14.91
N SER A 5 -32.18 -22.43 -14.23
CA SER A 5 -32.14 -21.24 -13.36
C SER A 5 -31.30 -21.49 -12.10
N ILE A 6 -31.36 -22.69 -11.52
CA ILE A 6 -30.58 -23.07 -10.33
C ILE A 6 -29.08 -23.19 -10.68
N LEU A 7 -28.75 -23.78 -11.82
CA LEU A 7 -27.36 -23.89 -12.29
C LEU A 7 -26.73 -22.50 -12.52
N SER A 8 -27.51 -21.56 -13.06
CA SER A 8 -27.07 -20.19 -13.32
C SER A 8 -26.88 -19.39 -12.03
N ILE A 9 -27.76 -19.57 -11.02
CA ILE A 9 -27.63 -18.94 -9.70
C ILE A 9 -26.42 -19.50 -8.93
N SER A 10 -26.21 -20.82 -8.93
CA SER A 10 -25.03 -21.43 -8.28
C SER A 10 -23.72 -21.00 -8.92
N PHE A 11 -23.67 -20.85 -10.25
CA PHE A 11 -22.49 -20.34 -10.96
C PHE A 11 -22.24 -18.85 -10.65
N PHE A 12 -23.30 -18.06 -10.50
CA PHE A 12 -23.20 -16.65 -10.09
C PHE A 12 -22.69 -16.51 -8.65
N PHE A 13 -23.17 -17.34 -7.71
CA PHE A 13 -22.63 -17.38 -6.34
C PHE A 13 -21.18 -17.88 -6.28
N LEU A 14 -20.78 -18.80 -7.16
CA LEU A 14 -19.39 -19.28 -7.27
C LEU A 14 -18.45 -18.20 -7.84
N LEU A 15 -18.94 -17.36 -8.76
CA LEU A 15 -18.21 -16.22 -9.32
C LEU A 15 -18.00 -15.10 -8.29
N VAL A 16 -18.99 -14.82 -7.43
CA VAL A 16 -18.89 -13.77 -6.39
C VAL A 16 -17.95 -14.20 -5.26
N ALA A 17 -17.81 -15.50 -4.98
CA ALA A 17 -16.92 -16.01 -3.93
C ALA A 17 -15.42 -15.96 -4.27
N LEU A 18 -15.05 -15.60 -5.51
CA LEU A 18 -13.65 -15.60 -5.97
C LEU A 18 -13.02 -14.21 -6.09
N SER A 19 -13.75 -13.11 -5.87
CA SER A 19 -13.14 -11.78 -5.84
C SER A 19 -12.36 -11.58 -4.54
N HIS A 20 -11.05 -11.83 -4.59
CA HIS A 20 -10.14 -11.53 -3.49
C HIS A 20 -9.69 -10.08 -3.63
N ALA A 21 -10.22 -9.19 -2.79
CA ALA A 21 -9.75 -7.82 -2.67
C ALA A 21 -8.70 -7.74 -1.57
N ALA A 22 -7.58 -7.08 -1.83
CA ALA A 22 -6.64 -6.72 -0.78
C ALA A 22 -7.27 -5.67 0.13
N THR A 23 -7.23 -5.92 1.44
CA THR A 23 -7.66 -4.93 2.44
C THR A 23 -6.44 -4.20 2.98
N PHE A 24 -6.51 -2.87 2.98
CA PHE A 24 -5.50 -1.99 3.57
C PHE A 24 -6.05 -1.37 4.85
N GLU A 25 -5.39 -1.63 5.96
CA GLU A 25 -5.63 -0.97 7.24
C GLU A 25 -4.68 0.22 7.36
N ILE A 26 -5.22 1.44 7.41
CA ILE A 26 -4.41 2.67 7.58
C ILE A 26 -4.52 3.13 9.02
N VAL A 27 -3.39 3.17 9.73
CA VAL A 27 -3.32 3.51 11.16
C VAL A 27 -2.47 4.75 11.34
N ASN A 28 -3.03 5.77 11.99
CA ASN A 28 -2.26 6.90 12.47
C ASN A 28 -1.82 6.65 13.92
N GLN A 29 -0.52 6.48 14.17
CA GLN A 29 0.08 6.39 15.51
C GLN A 29 0.88 7.64 15.89
N CYS A 30 0.83 8.69 15.07
CA CYS A 30 1.47 9.95 15.40
C CYS A 30 0.75 10.64 16.57
N THR A 31 1.50 11.42 17.37
CA THR A 31 0.93 12.25 18.45
C THR A 31 -0.08 13.26 17.90
N ASP A 32 0.26 13.86 16.76
CA ASP A 32 -0.58 14.79 16.04
C ASP A 32 -1.32 14.09 14.89
N THR A 33 -2.40 14.70 14.42
CA THR A 33 -3.07 14.21 13.22
C THR A 33 -2.17 14.44 12.01
N VAL A 34 -1.95 13.40 11.19
CA VAL A 34 -1.28 13.57 9.90
C VAL A 34 -2.25 14.27 8.94
N TRP A 35 -2.03 15.56 8.68
CA TRP A 35 -2.83 16.35 7.75
C TRP A 35 -2.15 16.44 6.39
N ALA A 36 -2.89 16.14 5.31
CA ALA A 36 -2.43 16.31 3.94
C ALA A 36 -2.10 17.77 3.55
N ALA A 37 -2.50 18.75 4.37
CA ALA A 37 -2.36 20.17 4.02
C ALA A 37 -0.97 20.77 4.32
N ALA A 38 -0.18 20.17 5.23
CA ALA A 38 1.15 20.69 5.56
C ALA A 38 2.21 20.18 4.58
N THR A 39 2.10 18.91 4.18
CA THR A 39 2.94 18.23 3.18
C THR A 39 2.08 17.16 2.50
N GLY A 40 2.34 16.86 1.22
CA GLY A 40 1.53 15.91 0.46
C GLY A 40 0.18 16.45 -0.03
N ASP A 41 0.01 17.77 -0.14
CA ASP A 41 -1.25 18.35 -0.62
C ASP A 41 -1.55 17.92 -2.06
N CYS A 42 -2.76 17.43 -2.27
CA CYS A 42 -3.22 16.89 -3.54
C CYS A 42 -4.24 17.82 -4.24
N GLY A 43 -4.07 19.14 -4.06
CA GLY A 43 -4.91 20.18 -4.67
C GLY A 43 -5.95 20.79 -3.72
N GLY A 44 -5.67 20.84 -2.41
CA GLY A 44 -6.55 21.44 -1.41
C GLY A 44 -7.83 20.63 -1.11
N VAL A 45 -7.85 19.35 -1.47
CA VAL A 45 -9.01 18.45 -1.28
C VAL A 45 -8.67 17.35 -0.29
N LEU A 46 -9.68 16.90 0.47
CA LEU A 46 -9.52 15.78 1.41
C LEU A 46 -9.47 14.42 0.69
N ALA A 47 -10.29 14.26 -0.35
CA ALA A 47 -10.33 13.06 -1.18
C ALA A 47 -9.48 13.30 -2.44
N CYS A 48 -8.21 12.90 -2.38
CA CYS A 48 -7.26 13.11 -3.47
C CYS A 48 -7.68 12.38 -4.75
N THR A 49 -7.63 13.08 -5.88
CA THR A 49 -7.78 12.52 -7.23
C THR A 49 -6.51 12.66 -8.06
N ALA A 50 -5.45 13.20 -7.46
CA ALA A 50 -4.13 13.41 -8.03
C ALA A 50 -3.07 13.10 -6.97
N TYR A 51 -1.81 12.99 -7.37
CA TYR A 51 -0.70 12.81 -6.44
C TYR A 51 -0.54 14.02 -5.52
N GLY A 52 -0.03 13.76 -4.32
CA GLY A 52 0.33 14.80 -3.35
C GLY A 52 1.62 15.51 -3.75
N SER A 53 1.74 16.78 -3.37
CA SER A 53 2.94 17.58 -3.60
C SER A 53 4.06 17.18 -2.61
N PRO A 54 5.29 16.90 -3.09
CA PRO A 54 6.45 16.63 -2.25
C PRO A 54 6.71 17.72 -1.17
N PRO A 55 7.30 17.39 0.00
CA PRO A 55 7.80 16.07 0.36
C PRO A 55 6.72 15.13 0.91
N ASN A 56 6.71 13.86 0.49
CA ASN A 56 5.80 12.84 1.01
C ASN A 56 6.44 11.44 1.02
N THR A 57 6.46 10.79 2.19
CA THR A 57 6.76 9.36 2.29
C THR A 57 5.64 8.58 1.63
N LEU A 58 5.95 7.79 0.60
CA LEU A 58 4.95 7.06 -0.18
C LEU A 58 4.94 5.57 0.19
N ALA A 59 3.75 5.00 0.34
CA ALA A 59 3.53 3.56 0.25
C ALA A 59 3.01 3.27 -1.17
N GLU A 60 3.81 2.59 -1.99
CA GLU A 60 3.45 2.28 -3.37
C GLU A 60 3.11 0.79 -3.49
N PHE A 61 2.13 0.46 -4.32
CA PHE A 61 1.71 -0.94 -4.51
C PHE A 61 1.11 -1.19 -5.89
N ALA A 62 1.28 -2.40 -6.37
CA ALA A 62 0.66 -2.95 -7.55
C ALA A 62 0.18 -4.38 -7.24
N LEU A 63 -1.14 -4.56 -7.20
CA LEU A 63 -1.76 -5.82 -6.75
C LEU A 63 -1.96 -6.81 -7.89
N ASN A 64 -1.79 -8.10 -7.61
CA ASN A 64 -2.06 -9.21 -8.51
C ASN A 64 -1.43 -9.02 -9.91
N GLN A 65 -0.14 -8.71 -9.91
CA GLN A 65 0.66 -8.48 -11.10
C GLN A 65 1.21 -9.81 -11.64
N PHE A 66 2.43 -9.81 -12.18
CA PHE A 66 3.07 -11.00 -12.72
C PHE A 66 3.11 -12.14 -11.70
N ASN A 67 2.75 -13.35 -12.15
CA ASN A 67 2.75 -14.57 -11.33
C ASN A 67 1.86 -14.49 -10.07
N ASN A 68 0.76 -13.72 -10.13
CA ASN A 68 -0.14 -13.50 -9.00
C ASN A 68 0.60 -13.00 -7.77
N LEU A 69 1.54 -12.07 -7.96
CA LEU A 69 2.25 -11.42 -6.87
C LEU A 69 1.78 -9.99 -6.73
N ASP A 70 1.65 -9.56 -5.49
CA ASP A 70 1.53 -8.16 -5.13
C ASP A 70 2.94 -7.59 -5.01
N PHE A 71 3.22 -6.47 -5.68
CA PHE A 71 4.46 -5.71 -5.57
C PHE A 71 4.19 -4.49 -4.73
N PHE A 72 5.08 -4.17 -3.81
CA PHE A 72 4.91 -3.02 -2.93
C PHE A 72 6.26 -2.52 -2.42
N ASP A 73 6.29 -1.24 -2.05
CA ASP A 73 7.48 -0.56 -1.58
C ASP A 73 7.14 0.65 -0.71
N ILE A 74 8.14 1.15 0.02
CA ILE A 74 8.13 2.50 0.59
C ILE A 74 9.09 3.33 -0.27
N SER A 75 8.67 4.53 -0.66
CA SER A 75 9.46 5.40 -1.53
C SER A 75 9.68 6.77 -0.90
N LEU A 76 10.95 7.18 -0.93
CA LEU A 76 11.45 8.49 -0.50
C LEU A 76 11.93 9.33 -1.69
N VAL A 77 11.63 8.90 -2.92
CA VAL A 77 11.98 9.61 -4.15
C VAL A 77 11.39 11.01 -4.15
N ASP A 78 10.16 11.14 -3.67
CA ASP A 78 9.45 12.40 -3.48
C ASP A 78 9.67 13.00 -2.07
N GLY A 79 10.73 12.58 -1.37
CA GLY A 79 11.11 13.08 -0.06
C GLY A 79 10.48 12.34 1.11
N PHE A 80 10.78 12.81 2.32
CA PHE A 80 10.32 12.23 3.58
C PHE A 80 9.54 13.27 4.40
N ASN A 81 8.40 12.88 4.95
CA ASN A 81 7.63 13.74 5.86
C ASN A 81 7.21 13.02 7.15
N VAL A 82 6.75 11.77 7.04
CA VAL A 82 6.22 10.98 8.17
C VAL A 82 6.86 9.58 8.15
N PRO A 83 7.34 9.07 9.31
CA PRO A 83 7.77 7.69 9.46
C PRO A 83 6.65 6.71 9.09
N MET A 84 6.98 5.61 8.43
CA MET A 84 6.00 4.66 7.90
C MET A 84 6.43 3.21 8.08
N ASP A 85 5.49 2.36 8.48
CA ASP A 85 5.58 0.90 8.38
C ASP A 85 4.53 0.43 7.38
N PHE A 86 4.95 -0.38 6.42
CA PHE A 86 4.09 -0.99 5.41
C PHE A 86 4.30 -2.50 5.47
N SER A 87 3.41 -3.18 6.19
CA SER A 87 3.55 -4.59 6.49
C SER A 87 2.33 -5.39 6.02
N PRO A 88 2.54 -6.59 5.44
CA PRO A 88 1.47 -7.51 5.15
C PRO A 88 0.86 -8.05 6.45
N THR A 89 -0.46 -8.22 6.48
CA THR A 89 -1.22 -8.82 7.57
C THR A 89 -1.70 -10.23 7.25
N SER A 90 -1.55 -10.66 5.99
CA SER A 90 -1.70 -12.03 5.52
C SER A 90 -0.60 -12.36 4.49
N GLY A 91 -0.64 -13.52 3.83
CA GLY A 91 0.34 -13.86 2.78
C GLY A 91 1.72 -14.34 3.26
N GLY A 92 2.12 -14.07 4.50
CA GLY A 92 3.31 -14.65 5.13
C GLY A 92 4.66 -14.11 4.61
N CYS A 93 4.65 -12.92 4.03
CA CYS A 93 5.80 -12.18 3.51
C CYS A 93 6.32 -11.15 4.54
N SER A 94 7.51 -10.58 4.28
CA SER A 94 8.10 -9.52 5.11
C SER A 94 7.53 -8.15 4.76
N GLY A 95 7.37 -7.28 5.76
CA GLY A 95 7.04 -5.87 5.56
C GLY A 95 8.26 -4.97 5.44
N ILE A 96 8.01 -3.69 5.20
CA ILE A 96 9.00 -2.62 5.04
C ILE A 96 8.76 -1.58 6.13
N ARG A 97 9.83 -1.09 6.76
CA ARG A 97 9.72 -0.04 7.76
C ARG A 97 10.75 1.05 7.51
N CYS A 98 10.26 2.27 7.38
CA CYS A 98 11.08 3.46 7.31
C CYS A 98 10.75 4.39 8.48
N ALA A 99 11.55 4.28 9.54
CA ALA A 99 11.49 5.15 10.72
C ALA A 99 12.72 6.05 10.82
N ALA A 100 13.11 6.63 9.68
CA ALA A 100 14.25 7.53 9.57
C ALA A 100 14.11 8.82 10.40
N ASP A 101 15.23 9.52 10.59
CA ASP A 101 15.25 10.91 11.03
C ASP A 101 14.70 11.87 9.95
N ILE A 102 14.58 13.17 10.23
CA ILE A 102 13.99 14.16 9.32
C ILE A 102 14.69 14.24 7.94
N ASN A 103 15.90 13.69 7.80
CA ASN A 103 16.63 13.67 6.54
C ASN A 103 16.34 12.43 5.68
N GLY A 104 15.45 11.53 6.13
CA GLY A 104 15.21 10.25 5.45
C GLY A 104 16.40 9.27 5.56
N ASN A 105 17.37 9.55 6.44
CA ASN A 105 18.52 8.67 6.64
C ASN A 105 18.12 7.42 7.44
N ASN A 106 18.66 6.27 7.04
CA ASN A 106 18.47 4.94 7.65
C ASN A 106 17.17 4.19 7.26
N CYS A 107 16.73 4.29 6.00
CA CYS A 107 15.73 3.39 5.42
C CYS A 107 16.32 2.58 4.26
N PRO A 108 17.11 1.53 4.53
CA PRO A 108 17.79 0.74 3.49
C PRO A 108 16.83 -0.03 2.59
N ASP A 109 15.61 -0.27 3.06
CA ASP A 109 14.56 -1.03 2.37
C ASP A 109 13.58 -0.12 1.59
N ALA A 110 13.82 1.20 1.57
CA ALA A 110 12.97 2.16 0.88
C ALA A 110 13.68 2.74 -0.35
N TYR A 111 12.92 3.06 -1.41
CA TYR A 111 13.47 3.69 -2.60
C TYR A 111 14.08 5.05 -2.26
N SER A 112 15.39 5.17 -2.45
CA SER A 112 16.11 6.43 -2.26
C SER A 112 16.28 7.24 -3.56
N TYR A 113 16.10 6.59 -4.71
CA TYR A 113 16.11 7.19 -6.05
C TYR A 113 15.32 6.30 -7.04
N PRO A 114 14.90 6.79 -8.23
CA PRO A 114 13.97 6.08 -9.13
C PRO A 114 14.42 4.73 -9.72
N LYS A 115 15.63 4.24 -9.41
CA LYS A 115 16.19 3.00 -9.96
C LYS A 115 16.79 2.12 -8.87
N ASP A 116 16.25 2.24 -7.66
CA ASP A 116 16.68 1.52 -6.46
C ASP A 116 15.92 0.19 -6.28
N ASP A 117 15.61 -0.48 -7.40
CA ASP A 117 14.70 -1.63 -7.45
C ASP A 117 15.27 -2.87 -6.74
N GLN A 118 16.60 -3.01 -6.73
CA GLN A 118 17.26 -4.23 -6.27
C GLN A 118 17.09 -4.47 -4.76
N THR A 119 16.94 -3.41 -3.96
CA THR A 119 16.83 -3.47 -2.50
C THR A 119 15.48 -2.99 -1.97
N SER A 120 14.67 -2.34 -2.80
CA SER A 120 13.48 -1.60 -2.35
C SER A 120 12.17 -2.16 -2.85
N THR A 121 12.18 -3.11 -3.80
CA THR A 121 10.96 -3.80 -4.26
C THR A 121 10.67 -5.04 -3.43
N PHE A 122 9.49 -5.09 -2.81
CA PHE A 122 9.03 -6.25 -2.04
C PHE A 122 7.86 -6.93 -2.74
N THR A 123 7.68 -8.23 -2.44
CA THR A 123 6.60 -9.03 -3.03
C THR A 123 5.89 -9.88 -1.99
N CYS A 124 4.59 -10.08 -2.22
CA CYS A 124 3.72 -10.97 -1.45
C CYS A 124 2.84 -11.80 -2.39
N PRO A 125 2.29 -12.93 -1.95
CA PRO A 125 1.25 -13.64 -2.69
C PRO A 125 0.06 -12.72 -2.97
N GLY A 126 -0.48 -12.79 -4.19
CA GLY A 126 -1.61 -11.98 -4.64
C GLY A 126 -2.85 -12.15 -3.75
N GLY A 127 -3.47 -11.03 -3.40
CA GLY A 127 -4.60 -11.00 -2.48
C GLY A 127 -4.17 -10.97 -1.01
N SER A 128 -2.92 -10.59 -0.74
CA SER A 128 -2.48 -10.31 0.62
C SER A 128 -3.18 -9.06 1.16
N ASN A 129 -3.41 -9.04 2.46
CA ASN A 129 -3.88 -7.86 3.18
C ASN A 129 -2.68 -7.13 3.75
N TYR A 130 -2.84 -5.84 4.01
CA TYR A 130 -1.76 -4.96 4.41
C TYR A 130 -2.19 -4.01 5.52
N ARG A 131 -1.21 -3.53 6.28
CA ARG A 131 -1.38 -2.44 7.23
C ARG A 131 -0.29 -1.41 6.98
N VAL A 132 -0.70 -0.16 6.83
CA VAL A 132 0.18 1.01 6.74
C VAL A 132 0.05 1.79 8.03
N VAL A 133 1.14 1.95 8.76
CA VAL A 133 1.18 2.65 10.04
C VAL A 133 2.05 3.89 9.92
N PHE A 134 1.45 5.05 10.17
CA PHE A 134 2.18 6.31 10.32
C PHE A 134 2.70 6.45 11.74
N CYS A 135 3.95 6.88 11.88
CA CYS A 135 4.67 6.94 13.17
C CYS A 135 4.68 5.60 13.93
N PRO A 136 5.18 4.51 13.31
CA PRO A 136 5.15 3.17 13.87
C PRO A 136 6.18 2.93 14.99
#